data_AF-A0AAW1J566-F1
#
_entry.id   AF-A0AAW1J566-F1
#
_cell.length_a   1.000
_cell.length_b   1.000
_cell.length_c   1.000
_cell.angle_alpha   90.00
_cell.angle_beta   90.00
_cell.angle_gamma   90.00
#
_symmetry.space_group_name_H-M   'P 1'
#
loop_
_entity.id
_entity.type
_entity.pdbx_description
1 polymer ?
#
loop_
_entity_poly.entity_id
_entity_poly.type
_entity_poly.pdbx_seq_one_letter_code
_entity_poly.pdbx_strand_id
1 'polypeptide(L)'
;MEFFKRAEVFRLKAGHQDKYLVVNQDEQTVAQSSSTADSTKGYWSIETVEGKSNVIRLRSCNTWKYLAAIDKSFLLGMTGKKVVQRLRLDKTVEWEPIKEGPYVKFRAHSGTFLRANRGPPPWRNSVTHDLHDHWTGKEDMVLWIVDIVKMVDHSSPESTKDSISDDEVC
;
A
#
# COMPACT_ATOMS: atom_id res chain seq x y z
N MET A 1 -6.10 2.35 10.92
CA MET A 1 -7.04 2.51 9.79
C MET A 1 -7.49 3.94 9.55
N GLU A 2 -7.64 4.78 10.58
CA GLU A 2 -8.16 6.15 10.40
C GLU A 2 -7.36 7.04 9.43
N PHE A 3 -6.05 6.82 9.33
CA PHE A 3 -5.17 7.56 8.43
C PHE A 3 -5.38 7.24 6.94
N PHE A 4 -6.17 6.20 6.61
CA PHE A 4 -6.57 5.88 5.24
C PHE A 4 -8.01 6.31 4.92
N LYS A 5 -8.80 6.77 5.90
CA LYS A 5 -10.24 7.10 5.71
C LYS A 5 -10.47 8.12 4.59
N ARG A 6 -9.48 8.97 4.32
CA ARG A 6 -9.56 10.04 3.31
C ARG A 6 -8.85 9.71 2.02
N ALA A 7 -8.13 8.58 1.91
CA ALA A 7 -7.31 8.26 0.75
C ALA A 7 -8.06 7.32 -0.21
N GLU A 8 -8.36 7.81 -1.40
CA GLU A 8 -8.86 6.97 -2.50
C GLU A 8 -7.68 6.28 -3.21
N VAL A 9 -6.63 7.06 -3.49
CA VAL A 9 -5.39 6.61 -4.13
C VAL A 9 -4.20 7.18 -3.39
N PHE A 10 -3.19 6.35 -3.14
CA PHE A 10 -1.94 6.75 -2.48
C PHE A 10 -0.73 6.03 -3.05
N ARG A 11 0.46 6.52 -2.69
CA ARG A 11 1.75 5.87 -2.88
C ARG A 11 2.32 5.48 -1.53
N LEU A 12 3.13 4.42 -1.50
CA LEU A 12 3.89 4.03 -0.31
C LEU A 12 5.35 4.40 -0.50
N LYS A 13 5.81 5.42 0.21
CA LYS A 13 7.20 5.88 0.19
C LYS A 13 8.00 5.17 1.28
N ALA A 14 9.18 4.66 0.96
CA ALA A 14 10.08 4.10 1.97
C ALA A 14 10.53 5.22 2.93
N GLY A 15 10.38 5.02 4.24
CA GLY A 15 10.61 6.08 5.24
C GLY A 15 12.03 6.61 5.26
N HIS A 16 12.99 5.84 4.74
CA HIS A 16 14.41 6.14 4.77
C HIS A 16 14.98 6.69 3.44
N GLN A 17 14.20 6.78 2.36
CA GLN A 17 14.67 7.31 1.07
C GLN A 17 13.54 7.80 0.19
N ASP A 18 13.86 8.60 -0.82
CA ASP A 18 12.88 9.06 -1.80
C ASP A 18 12.60 8.01 -2.88
N LYS A 19 12.07 6.86 -2.45
CA LYS A 19 11.61 5.79 -3.34
C LYS A 19 10.27 5.26 -2.86
N TYR A 20 9.50 4.76 -3.81
CA TYR A 20 8.16 4.26 -3.58
C TYR A 20 8.04 2.80 -3.96
N LEU A 21 7.08 2.11 -3.33
CA LEU A 21 6.62 0.80 -3.75
C LEU A 21 5.96 0.90 -5.13
N VAL A 22 6.55 0.21 -6.11
CA VAL A 22 6.04 0.16 -7.47
C VAL A 22 5.89 -1.29 -7.94
N VAL A 23 4.96 -1.48 -8.86
CA VAL A 23 4.84 -2.70 -9.66
C VAL A 23 5.94 -2.72 -10.73
N ASN A 24 6.64 -3.85 -10.85
CA ASN A 24 7.65 -4.04 -11.90
C ASN A 24 7.01 -4.26 -13.28
N GLN A 25 7.83 -4.21 -14.33
CA GLN A 25 7.36 -4.44 -15.71
C GLN A 25 6.74 -5.82 -15.95
N ASP A 26 7.11 -6.82 -15.16
CA ASP A 26 6.51 -8.17 -15.24
C ASP A 26 5.08 -8.23 -14.69
N GLU A 27 4.60 -7.14 -14.05
CA GLU A 27 3.30 -7.04 -13.37
C GLU A 27 3.04 -8.12 -12.31
N GLN A 28 4.06 -8.87 -11.89
CA GLN A 28 3.99 -9.93 -10.89
C GLN A 28 4.81 -9.56 -9.65
N THR A 29 5.94 -8.89 -9.82
CA THR A 29 6.85 -8.51 -8.74
C THR A 29 6.74 -7.03 -8.41
N VAL A 30 7.25 -6.67 -7.23
CA VAL A 30 7.30 -5.29 -6.75
C VAL A 30 8.73 -4.89 -6.41
N ALA A 31 9.00 -3.60 -6.50
CA ALA A 31 10.30 -3.02 -6.21
C ALA A 31 10.16 -1.60 -5.66
N GLN A 32 11.30 -1.00 -5.35
CA GLN A 32 11.42 0.41 -5.03
C GLN A 32 11.91 1.19 -6.24
N SER A 33 11.26 2.30 -6.56
CA SER A 33 11.71 3.22 -7.61
C SER A 33 11.64 4.68 -7.16
N SER A 34 12.61 5.49 -7.59
CA SER A 34 12.61 6.95 -7.45
C SER A 34 11.75 7.63 -8.54
N SER A 35 11.49 6.95 -9.65
CA SER A 35 10.63 7.46 -10.72
C SER A 35 9.17 7.08 -10.47
N THR A 36 8.40 8.00 -9.89
CA THR A 36 6.95 7.86 -9.71
C THR A 36 6.13 8.99 -10.29
N ALA A 37 6.76 10.05 -10.80
CA ALA A 37 6.07 11.25 -11.25
C ALA A 37 5.07 10.98 -12.39
N ASP A 38 5.40 10.05 -13.31
CA ASP A 38 4.62 9.83 -14.54
C ASP A 38 4.06 8.41 -14.72
N SER A 39 4.04 7.57 -13.67
CA SER A 39 3.52 6.20 -13.82
C SER A 39 2.58 5.78 -12.70
N THR A 40 1.43 5.25 -13.11
CA THR A 40 0.41 4.64 -12.23
C THR A 40 0.90 3.36 -11.53
N LYS A 41 2.14 2.92 -11.79
CA LYS A 41 2.76 1.71 -11.21
C LYS A 41 2.96 1.80 -9.69
N GLY A 42 3.00 3.00 -9.14
CA GLY A 42 3.12 3.24 -7.70
C GLY A 42 1.79 3.56 -7.02
N TYR A 43 0.67 3.51 -7.74
CA TYR A 43 -0.65 3.87 -7.19
C TYR A 43 -1.32 2.64 -6.59
N TRP A 44 -1.72 2.81 -5.33
CA TRP A 44 -2.37 1.80 -4.52
C TRP A 44 -3.69 2.35 -3.98
N SER A 45 -4.65 1.45 -3.81
CA SER A 45 -5.93 1.68 -3.15
C SER A 45 -6.08 0.67 -2.02
N ILE A 46 -6.98 0.97 -1.09
CA ILE A 46 -7.30 0.07 0.02
C ILE A 46 -8.64 -0.59 -0.21
N GLU A 47 -8.67 -1.88 0.09
CA GLU A 47 -9.89 -2.64 0.28
C GLU A 47 -9.95 -3.13 1.73
N THR A 48 -11.10 -2.94 2.38
CA THR A 48 -11.34 -3.42 3.73
C THR A 48 -11.63 -4.93 3.72
N VAL A 49 -11.26 -5.62 4.79
CA VAL A 49 -11.57 -7.05 4.93
C VAL A 49 -12.79 -7.20 5.84
N GLU A 50 -13.85 -7.84 5.34
CA GLU A 50 -15.05 -8.10 6.10
C GLU A 50 -14.73 -8.87 7.40
N GLY A 51 -15.30 -8.42 8.52
CA GLY A 51 -15.06 -8.99 9.84
C GLY A 51 -13.69 -8.67 10.48
N LYS A 52 -12.79 -7.95 9.79
CA LYS A 52 -11.47 -7.57 10.33
C LYS A 52 -11.21 -6.07 10.22
N SER A 53 -11.63 -5.31 11.22
CA SER A 53 -11.58 -3.84 11.22
C SER A 53 -10.18 -3.24 11.16
N ASN A 54 -9.14 -4.00 11.53
CA ASN A 54 -7.73 -3.59 11.51
C ASN A 54 -6.93 -4.14 10.32
N VAL A 55 -7.57 -4.85 9.38
CA VAL A 55 -6.88 -5.51 8.26
C VAL A 55 -7.34 -4.93 6.93
N ILE A 56 -6.38 -4.73 6.02
CA ILE A 56 -6.59 -4.21 4.67
C ILE A 56 -5.95 -5.10 3.61
N ARG A 57 -6.38 -4.88 2.37
CA ARG A 57 -5.68 -5.33 1.18
C ARG A 57 -5.21 -4.11 0.41
N LEU A 58 -3.94 -4.14 -0.01
CA LEU A 58 -3.35 -3.10 -0.85
C LEU A 58 -3.51 -3.51 -2.31
N ARG A 59 -4.37 -2.82 -3.07
CA ARG A 59 -4.67 -3.14 -4.46
C ARG A 59 -3.98 -2.15 -5.40
N SER A 60 -3.22 -2.68 -6.36
CA SER A 60 -2.60 -1.87 -7.42
C SER A 60 -3.68 -1.23 -8.30
N CYS A 61 -3.60 0.07 -8.51
CA CYS A 61 -4.52 0.79 -9.41
C CYS A 61 -4.22 0.55 -10.90
N ASN A 62 -3.06 -0.04 -11.22
CA ASN A 62 -2.67 -0.33 -12.59
C ASN A 62 -3.05 -1.77 -12.99
N THR A 63 -2.69 -2.75 -12.16
CA THR A 63 -2.89 -4.17 -12.48
C THR A 63 -4.13 -4.79 -11.83
N TRP A 64 -4.76 -4.08 -10.90
CA TRP A 64 -5.89 -4.56 -10.07
C TRP A 64 -5.60 -5.80 -9.22
N LYS A 65 -4.32 -6.17 -9.07
CA LYS A 65 -3.84 -7.24 -8.20
C LYS A 65 -3.53 -6.71 -6.80
N TYR A 66 -3.47 -7.60 -5.83
CA TYR A 66 -3.17 -7.29 -4.44
C TYR A 66 -1.72 -7.59 -4.07
N LEU A 67 -1.15 -6.75 -3.22
CA LEU A 67 0.16 -6.98 -2.61
C LEU A 67 0.08 -8.18 -1.67
N ALA A 68 0.92 -9.20 -1.91
CA ALA A 68 0.90 -10.46 -1.18
C ALA A 68 2.26 -10.77 -0.55
N ALA A 69 2.26 -11.19 0.73
CA ALA A 69 3.40 -11.77 1.42
C ALA A 69 3.40 -13.29 1.22
N ILE A 70 4.38 -13.84 0.50
CA ILE A 70 4.45 -15.28 0.21
C ILE A 70 5.60 -15.96 0.94
N ASP A 71 5.35 -17.17 1.44
CA ASP A 71 6.35 -17.95 2.17
C ASP A 71 7.39 -18.60 1.24
N LYS A 72 8.17 -17.76 0.56
CA LYS A 72 9.27 -18.15 -0.33
C LYS A 72 10.41 -17.17 -0.15
N SER A 73 11.60 -17.66 0.17
CA SER A 73 12.80 -16.83 0.30
C SER A 73 13.05 -16.00 -0.97
N PHE A 74 13.46 -14.74 -0.79
CA PHE A 74 13.75 -13.86 -1.92
C PHE A 74 15.10 -14.19 -2.57
N LEU A 75 16.18 -14.18 -1.77
CA LEU A 75 17.54 -14.49 -2.22
C LEU A 75 18.18 -15.52 -1.29
N LEU A 76 18.86 -16.50 -1.86
CA LEU A 76 19.56 -17.53 -1.10
C LEU A 76 20.65 -16.90 -0.23
N GLY A 77 20.73 -17.30 1.04
CA GLY A 77 21.70 -16.79 2.00
C GLY A 77 21.41 -15.39 2.56
N MET A 78 20.31 -14.74 2.16
CA MET A 78 19.83 -13.49 2.76
C MET A 78 18.49 -13.71 3.49
N THR A 79 18.19 -12.84 4.46
CA THR A 79 16.89 -12.86 5.14
C THR A 79 15.78 -12.36 4.22
N GLY A 80 14.52 -12.49 4.63
CA GLY A 80 13.38 -11.96 3.88
C GLY A 80 12.78 -12.88 2.82
N LYS A 81 11.45 -12.82 2.79
CA LYS A 81 10.58 -13.59 1.91
C LYS A 81 9.92 -12.67 0.87
N LYS A 82 9.47 -13.26 -0.24
CA LYS A 82 9.00 -12.51 -1.40
C LYS A 82 7.70 -11.76 -1.13
N VAL A 83 7.62 -10.55 -1.67
CA VAL A 83 6.37 -9.82 -1.83
C VAL A 83 6.05 -9.75 -3.32
N VAL A 84 4.83 -10.09 -3.69
CA VAL A 84 4.39 -10.23 -5.08
C VAL A 84 2.98 -9.68 -5.26
N GLN A 85 2.48 -9.64 -6.49
CA GLN A 85 1.10 -9.34 -6.81
C GLN A 85 0.28 -10.61 -7.05
N ARG A 86 -0.95 -10.69 -6.53
CA ARG A 86 -1.87 -11.83 -6.78
C ARG A 86 -3.31 -11.36 -6.90
N LEU A 87 -4.14 -12.11 -7.63
CA LEU A 87 -5.60 -11.94 -7.65
C LEU A 87 -6.31 -12.69 -6.52
N ARG A 88 -5.65 -13.70 -5.95
CA ARG A 88 -6.24 -14.57 -4.93
C ARG A 88 -6.44 -13.82 -3.61
N LEU A 89 -7.69 -13.79 -3.14
CA LEU A 89 -8.10 -13.18 -1.88
C LEU A 89 -7.97 -14.17 -0.71
N ASP A 90 -6.75 -14.56 -0.38
CA ASP A 90 -6.45 -15.36 0.82
C ASP A 90 -5.69 -14.51 1.87
N LYS A 91 -5.30 -15.12 2.99
CA LYS A 91 -4.61 -14.41 4.07
C LYS A 91 -3.23 -13.83 3.68
N THR A 92 -2.67 -14.21 2.52
CA THR A 92 -1.37 -13.68 2.06
C THR A 92 -1.46 -12.24 1.56
N VAL A 93 -2.64 -11.78 1.14
CA VAL A 93 -2.89 -10.39 0.69
C VAL A 93 -3.38 -9.46 1.80
N GLU A 94 -3.50 -9.99 3.02
CA GLU A 94 -3.98 -9.26 4.18
C GLU A 94 -2.82 -8.63 4.95
N TRP A 95 -2.94 -7.33 5.18
CA TRP A 95 -1.97 -6.53 5.90
C TRP A 95 -2.64 -5.77 7.04
N GLU A 96 -2.03 -5.78 8.21
CA GLU A 96 -2.40 -4.93 9.33
C GLU A 96 -1.49 -3.71 9.36
N PRO A 97 -2.04 -2.50 9.15
CA PRO A 97 -1.26 -1.28 9.14
C PRO A 97 -1.15 -0.70 10.57
N ILE A 98 0.07 -0.60 11.08
CA ILE A 98 0.41 -0.15 12.43
C ILE A 98 1.04 1.24 12.34
N LYS A 99 0.42 2.25 12.96
CA LYS A 99 0.89 3.64 12.91
C LYS A 99 2.04 3.85 13.90
N GLU A 100 3.10 4.52 13.45
CA GLU A 100 4.27 4.85 14.25
C GLU A 100 4.73 6.28 13.93
N GLY A 101 4.23 7.25 14.70
CA GLY A 101 4.44 8.67 14.42
C GLY A 101 3.93 9.05 13.01
N PRO A 102 4.80 9.59 12.13
CA PRO A 102 4.44 9.90 10.74
C PRO A 102 4.47 8.68 9.81
N TYR A 103 4.92 7.52 10.29
CA TYR A 103 5.10 6.31 9.50
C TYR A 103 4.00 5.28 9.75
N VAL A 104 3.96 4.28 8.88
CA VAL A 104 3.17 3.07 9.03
C VAL A 104 4.06 1.84 8.76
N LYS A 105 3.87 0.80 9.58
CA LYS A 105 4.37 -0.55 9.34
C LYS A 105 3.24 -1.41 8.81
N PHE A 106 3.48 -2.27 7.83
CA PHE A 106 2.48 -3.23 7.35
C PHE A 106 2.86 -4.64 7.80
N ARG A 107 2.10 -5.20 8.74
CA ARG A 107 2.27 -6.55 9.27
C ARG A 107 1.46 -7.54 8.44
N ALA A 108 2.12 -8.54 7.88
CA ALA A 108 1.45 -9.66 7.20
C ALA A 108 0.85 -10.64 8.22
N HIS A 109 -0.04 -11.52 7.77
CA HIS A 109 -0.62 -12.60 8.60
C HIS A 109 0.45 -13.48 9.29
N SER A 110 1.63 -13.63 8.70
CA SER A 110 2.77 -14.38 9.27
C SER A 110 3.52 -13.65 10.40
N GLY A 111 3.09 -12.46 10.81
CA GLY A 111 3.77 -11.64 11.83
C GLY A 111 5.01 -10.88 11.32
N THR A 112 5.37 -11.06 10.05
CA THR A 112 6.47 -10.35 9.38
C THR A 112 6.01 -9.00 8.82
N PHE A 113 6.95 -8.10 8.55
CA PHE A 113 6.67 -6.74 8.11
C PHE A 113 7.14 -6.47 6.68
N LEU A 114 6.37 -5.67 5.94
CA LEU A 114 6.78 -5.16 4.63
C LEU A 114 8.06 -4.34 4.74
N ARG A 115 9.11 -4.77 4.04
CA ARG A 115 10.45 -4.19 4.09
C ARG A 115 10.89 -3.64 2.73
N ALA A 116 11.37 -2.40 2.75
CA ALA A 116 12.10 -1.74 1.68
C ALA A 116 13.62 -2.04 1.80
N ASN A 117 14.16 -2.94 0.98
CA ASN A 117 15.56 -3.32 1.10
C ASN A 117 16.54 -2.24 0.61
N ARG A 118 17.60 -2.05 1.40
CA ARG A 118 18.81 -1.31 1.03
C ARG A 118 19.98 -2.30 0.95
N GLY A 119 20.87 -2.14 -0.02
CA GLY A 119 22.03 -3.03 -0.16
C GLY A 119 22.57 -3.15 -1.59
N PRO A 120 23.40 -4.17 -1.87
CA PRO A 120 23.88 -4.49 -3.21
C PRO A 120 22.82 -5.24 -4.04
N PRO A 121 22.90 -5.26 -5.38
CA PRO A 121 22.02 -6.08 -6.21
C PRO A 121 22.31 -7.57 -5.96
N PRO A 122 21.33 -8.47 -6.11
CA PRO A 122 19.94 -8.23 -6.50
C PRO A 122 19.02 -7.79 -5.33
N TRP A 123 19.59 -7.62 -4.12
CA TRP A 123 18.86 -7.19 -2.93
C TRP A 123 18.42 -5.72 -2.97
N ARG A 124 19.24 -4.89 -3.62
CA ARG A 124 18.99 -3.46 -3.79
C ARG A 124 17.62 -3.22 -4.43
N ASN A 125 16.87 -2.29 -3.85
CA ASN A 125 15.55 -1.88 -4.32
C ASN A 125 14.49 -2.99 -4.32
N SER A 126 14.78 -4.19 -3.82
CA SER A 126 13.75 -5.21 -3.67
C SER A 126 12.81 -4.86 -2.51
N VAL A 127 11.62 -5.44 -2.54
CA VAL A 127 10.66 -5.37 -1.45
C VAL A 127 10.40 -6.79 -0.98
N THR A 128 10.57 -7.00 0.32
CA THR A 128 10.41 -8.31 0.97
C THR A 128 9.50 -8.18 2.18
N HIS A 129 9.15 -9.29 2.80
CA HIS A 129 8.64 -9.28 4.17
C HIS A 129 9.55 -10.10 5.07
N ASP A 130 9.80 -9.63 6.28
CA ASP A 130 10.76 -10.26 7.19
C ASP A 130 10.36 -10.04 8.66
N LEU A 131 10.89 -10.86 9.57
CA LEU A 131 10.64 -10.71 10.99
C LEU A 131 11.36 -9.48 11.54
N HIS A 132 10.73 -8.80 12.50
CA HIS A 132 11.28 -7.61 13.13
C HIS A 132 12.58 -7.90 13.92
N ASP A 133 12.67 -9.08 14.55
CA ASP A 133 13.71 -9.40 15.54
C ASP A 133 15.04 -9.89 14.94
N HIS A 134 15.13 -10.09 13.61
CA HIS A 134 16.38 -10.53 12.95
C HIS A 134 17.32 -9.37 12.61
N TRP A 135 16.98 -8.14 12.99
CA TRP A 135 17.56 -6.94 12.40
C TRP A 135 18.49 -6.26 13.39
N THR A 136 19.76 -6.64 13.38
CA THR A 136 20.83 -5.82 13.95
C THR A 136 21.07 -4.61 13.03
N GLY A 137 20.22 -3.58 13.12
CA GLY A 137 20.66 -2.23 12.80
C GLY A 137 19.78 -1.28 11.98
N LYS A 138 18.60 -1.64 11.44
CA LYS A 138 17.77 -0.65 10.66
C LYS A 138 16.26 -0.90 10.71
N GLU A 139 15.63 -0.56 11.84
CA GLU A 139 14.15 -0.49 11.98
C GLU A 139 13.49 0.41 10.91
N ASP A 140 14.25 1.33 10.32
CA ASP A 140 13.77 2.25 9.28
C ASP A 140 13.33 1.56 7.97
N MET A 141 13.71 0.30 7.72
CA MET A 141 13.37 -0.39 6.47
C MET A 141 11.93 -0.92 6.44
N VAL A 142 11.25 -1.05 7.60
CA VAL A 142 9.80 -1.37 7.66
C VAL A 142 8.91 -0.14 7.70
N LEU A 143 9.50 1.05 7.82
CA LEU A 143 8.74 2.29 7.93
C LEU A 143 8.35 2.77 6.54
N TRP A 144 7.06 3.03 6.35
CA TRP A 144 6.51 3.58 5.13
C TRP A 144 5.77 4.89 5.43
N ILE A 145 5.80 5.82 4.48
CA ILE A 145 4.96 7.02 4.50
C ILE A 145 3.85 6.81 3.49
N VAL A 146 2.61 7.08 3.93
CA VAL A 146 1.44 7.11 3.04
C VAL A 146 1.38 8.49 2.40
N ASP A 147 1.66 8.54 1.11
CA ASP A 147 1.63 9.75 0.30
C ASP A 147 0.33 9.78 -0.52
N ILE A 148 -0.62 10.62 -0.11
CA ILE A 148 -1.98 10.64 -0.69
C ILE A 148 -1.95 11.35 -2.05
N VAL A 149 -2.43 10.65 -3.09
CA VAL A 149 -2.53 11.18 -4.45
C VAL A 149 -3.94 11.71 -4.72
N LYS A 150 -4.97 10.97 -4.30
CA LYS A 150 -6.37 11.35 -4.48
C LYS A 150 -7.13 11.11 -3.18
N MET A 151 -7.89 12.12 -2.73
CA MET A 151 -8.77 11.99 -1.59
C MET A 151 -10.16 11.52 -2.01
N VAL A 152 -10.86 10.83 -1.11
CA VAL A 152 -12.28 10.52 -1.28
C VAL A 152 -13.05 11.84 -1.32
N ASP A 153 -13.83 12.07 -2.38
CA ASP A 153 -14.68 13.24 -2.49
C ASP A 153 -15.91 13.05 -1.60
N HIS A 154 -16.12 13.97 -0.66
CA HIS A 154 -17.28 13.98 0.25
C HIS A 154 -18.28 15.05 -0.17
N SER A 155 -18.48 15.23 -1.48
CA SER A 155 -19.58 16.05 -2.00
C SER A 155 -20.91 15.35 -1.69
N SER A 156 -21.60 15.84 -0.65
CA SER A 156 -22.94 15.37 -0.23
C SER A 156 -23.95 15.41 -1.39
N PRO A 157 -24.83 14.40 -1.55
CA PRO A 157 -25.98 14.53 -2.43
C PRO A 157 -27.16 15.09 -1.63
N GLU A 158 -27.27 16.41 -1.44
CA GLU A 158 -28.57 17.03 -1.08
C GLU A 158 -28.59 18.55 -1.26
N SER A 159 -29.06 18.99 -2.43
CA SER A 159 -30.00 20.11 -2.53
C SER A 159 -30.60 20.16 -3.94
N THR A 160 -31.42 19.19 -4.30
CA THR A 160 -32.50 19.44 -5.26
C THR A 160 -33.54 20.23 -4.50
N LYS A 161 -33.45 21.57 -4.54
CA LYS A 161 -34.64 22.39 -4.34
C LYS A 161 -35.23 22.59 -5.72
N ASP A 162 -36.24 21.77 -6.01
CA ASP A 162 -37.26 22.09 -6.98
C ASP A 162 -37.75 23.52 -6.72
N SER A 163 -37.36 24.45 -7.57
CA SER A 163 -38.15 25.66 -7.79
C SER A 163 -39.18 25.30 -8.86
N ILE A 164 -40.26 24.66 -8.41
CA ILE A 164 -41.52 24.67 -9.15
C ILE A 164 -41.99 26.13 -9.16
N SER A 165 -42.10 26.64 -10.37
CA SER A 165 -42.81 27.84 -10.76
C SER A 165 -44.29 27.70 -10.40
N ASP A 166 -44.83 28.70 -9.70
CA ASP A 166 -46.25 29.04 -9.81
C ASP A 166 -46.34 30.42 -10.48
N ASP A 167 -46.94 30.42 -11.66
CA ASP A 167 -47.42 31.57 -12.43
C ASP A 167 -48.73 32.13 -11.85
N GLU A 168 -48.97 33.43 -12.03
CA GLU A 168 -50.25 34.13 -12.37
C GLU A 168 -50.20 35.58 -11.83
N VAL A 169 -50.15 36.62 -12.66
CA VAL A 169 -51.26 37.24 -13.41
C VAL A 169 -52.41 37.71 -12.49
N CYS A 170 -52.31 38.96 -12.02
CA CYS A 170 -53.32 40.04 -12.08
C CYS A 170 -52.77 41.32 -11.44
#